data_AF-A0A672I4Q6-F1
#
_entry.id   AF-A0A672I4Q6-F1
#
_cell.length_a   1.000
_cell.length_b   1.000
_cell.length_c   1.000
_cell.angle_alpha   90.00
_cell.angle_beta   90.00
_cell.angle_gamma   90.00
#
_symmetry.space_group_name_H-M   'P 1'
#
loop_
_entity.id
_entity.type
_entity.pdbx_description
1 polymer ?
#
loop_
_entity_poly.entity_id
_entity_poly.type
_entity_poly.pdbx_seq_one_letter_code
_entity_poly.pdbx_strand_id
1 'polypeptide(L)'
;MNLSAFAGLLIGLLRYLQVRRRLVSVWLNRCSLAAFSTACCGMSLLGNFQIFPQLVVHNLGTALTFGLGLVFCWTQAVITLKADQGSRAGAAVRFLLSACITLCMVPYFWLMALEQHLQAARCQWALVSFLLLFISTFALEFRHSSFHIVTLDTAARPFTQSDHRDASEAPPTRI
;
A
#
# COMPACT_ATOMS: atom_id res chain seq x y z
N MET A 1 3.99 17.63 4.42
CA MET A 1 4.46 16.24 4.68
C MET A 1 3.57 15.50 5.68
N ASN A 2 3.09 16.12 6.77
CA ASN A 2 2.20 15.47 7.76
C ASN A 2 0.91 14.85 7.17
N LEU A 3 0.26 15.53 6.22
CA LEU A 3 -0.92 14.98 5.51
C LEU A 3 -0.58 13.69 4.73
N SER A 4 0.61 13.64 4.12
CA SER A 4 1.08 12.46 3.40
C SER A 4 1.41 11.30 4.34
N ALA A 5 1.98 11.59 5.52
CA ALA A 5 2.19 10.58 6.56
C ALA A 5 0.87 10.01 7.10
N PHE A 6 -0.16 10.86 7.28
CA PHE A 6 -1.50 10.42 7.66
C PHE A 6 -2.16 9.56 6.57
N ALA A 7 -2.12 10.00 5.31
CA ALA A 7 -2.61 9.23 4.18
C ALA A 7 -1.88 7.88 4.06
N GLY A 8 -0.56 7.87 4.29
CA GLY A 8 0.24 6.66 4.43
C GLY A 8 -0.35 5.73 5.48
N LEU A 9 -0.45 6.17 6.74
CA LEU A 9 -1.03 5.37 7.83
C LEU A 9 -2.40 4.77 7.48
N LEU A 10 -3.29 5.53 6.84
CA LEU A 10 -4.58 5.01 6.38
C LEU A 10 -4.42 3.87 5.37
N ILE A 11 -3.56 4.03 4.36
CA ILE A 11 -3.26 2.99 3.37
C ILE A 11 -2.70 1.73 4.06
N GLY A 12 -1.78 1.92 5.02
CA GLY A 12 -1.21 0.82 5.81
C GLY A 12 -2.25 0.06 6.63
N LEU A 13 -3.17 0.79 7.27
CA LEU A 13 -4.27 0.21 8.04
C LEU A 13 -5.24 -0.57 7.14
N LEU A 14 -5.65 0.02 6.02
CA LEU A 14 -6.51 -0.65 5.04
C LEU A 14 -5.86 -1.93 4.53
N ARG A 15 -4.54 -1.90 4.28
CA ARG A 15 -3.77 -3.08 3.84
C ARG A 15 -3.75 -4.15 4.92
N TYR A 16 -3.51 -3.77 6.18
CA TYR A 16 -3.57 -4.68 7.31
C TYR A 16 -4.93 -5.40 7.40
N LEU A 17 -6.03 -4.67 7.22
CA LEU A 17 -7.39 -5.22 7.24
C LEU A 17 -7.65 -6.18 6.08
N GLN A 18 -7.21 -5.84 4.86
CA GLN A 18 -7.31 -6.72 3.69
C GLN A 18 -6.53 -8.02 3.89
N VAL A 19 -5.28 -7.91 4.33
CA VAL A 19 -4.38 -9.06 4.51
C VAL A 19 -4.87 -9.97 5.63
N ARG A 20 -5.39 -9.40 6.73
CA ARG A 20 -5.96 -10.16 7.85
C ARG A 20 -7.12 -11.07 7.41
N ARG A 21 -7.88 -10.68 6.37
CA ARG A 21 -8.96 -11.52 5.83
C ARG A 21 -8.47 -12.67 4.95
N ARG A 22 -7.25 -12.59 4.39
CA ARG A 22 -6.72 -13.56 3.41
C ARG A 22 -5.61 -14.46 3.93
N LEU A 23 -4.85 -14.06 4.94
CA LEU A 23 -3.64 -14.77 5.38
C LEU A 23 -3.76 -15.39 6.77
N VAL A 24 -3.21 -16.60 6.90
CA VAL A 24 -3.12 -17.37 8.16
C VAL A 24 -2.02 -16.82 9.09
N SER A 25 -0.95 -16.23 8.54
CA SER A 25 0.19 -15.74 9.34
C SER A 25 -0.03 -14.32 9.88
N VAL A 26 -0.68 -14.21 11.04
CA VAL A 26 -1.01 -12.94 11.71
C VAL A 26 0.24 -12.10 12.07
N TRP A 27 1.38 -12.76 12.33
CA TRP A 27 2.62 -12.10 12.75
C TRP A 27 3.24 -11.20 11.67
N LEU A 28 3.41 -11.71 10.45
CA LEU A 28 3.97 -10.93 9.33
C LEU A 28 3.15 -9.66 9.03
N ASN A 29 1.83 -9.76 9.16
CA ASN A 29 0.94 -8.63 8.93
C ASN A 29 1.12 -7.54 10.02
N ARG A 30 1.18 -7.95 11.30
CA ARG A 30 1.46 -7.03 12.42
C ARG A 30 2.83 -6.36 12.31
N CYS A 31 3.86 -7.12 11.96
CA CYS A 31 5.20 -6.58 11.74
C CYS A 31 5.22 -5.55 10.60
N SER A 32 4.52 -5.83 9.49
CA SER A 32 4.44 -4.91 8.36
C SER A 32 3.72 -3.60 8.72
N LEU A 33 2.64 -3.68 9.52
CA LEU A 33 1.92 -2.50 10.00
C LEU A 33 2.79 -1.65 10.92
N ALA A 34 3.52 -2.30 11.85
CA ALA A 34 4.43 -1.60 12.75
C ALA A 34 5.55 -0.89 11.96
N ALA A 35 6.22 -1.61 11.05
CA ALA A 35 7.29 -1.06 10.21
C ALA A 35 6.81 0.15 9.39
N PHE A 36 5.63 0.05 8.78
CA PHE A 36 5.07 1.13 7.98
C PHE A 36 4.63 2.32 8.83
N SER A 37 4.08 2.08 10.02
CA SER A 37 3.70 3.16 10.95
C SER A 37 4.92 3.94 11.41
N THR A 38 6.01 3.25 11.73
CA THR A 38 7.28 3.89 12.09
C THR A 38 7.89 4.63 10.89
N ALA A 39 7.76 4.11 9.67
CA ALA A 39 8.18 4.82 8.45
C ALA A 39 7.36 6.12 8.23
N CYS A 40 6.05 6.10 8.46
CA CYS A 40 5.20 7.29 8.42
C CYS A 40 5.58 8.30 9.52
N CYS A 41 5.96 7.83 10.71
CA CYS A 41 6.50 8.69 11.76
C CYS A 41 7.80 9.38 11.31
N GLY A 42 8.72 8.63 10.69
CA GLY A 42 9.93 9.18 10.07
C GLY A 42 9.62 10.27 9.03
N MET A 43 8.60 10.06 8.20
CA MET A 43 8.17 11.05 7.20
C MET A 43 7.62 12.32 7.84
N SER A 44 6.89 12.21 8.96
CA SER A 44 6.47 13.37 9.75
C SER A 44 7.67 14.09 10.36
N LEU A 45 8.67 13.37 10.89
CA LEU A 45 9.89 13.99 11.45
C LEU A 45 10.63 14.80 10.38
N LEU A 46 10.86 14.22 9.19
CA LEU A 46 11.46 14.92 8.04
C LEU A 46 10.66 16.15 7.61
N GLY A 47 9.34 16.12 7.81
CA GLY A 47 8.44 17.21 7.44
C GLY A 47 8.38 18.37 8.43
N ASN A 48 8.77 18.16 9.69
CA ASN A 48 8.74 19.19 10.73
C ASN A 48 10.15 19.67 11.11
N PHE A 49 11.17 18.80 11.02
CA PHE A 49 12.56 19.14 11.35
C PHE A 49 13.40 19.35 10.08
N GLN A 50 13.99 20.53 9.94
CA GLN A 50 14.85 20.89 8.81
C GLN A 50 16.27 20.33 8.97
N ILE A 51 16.97 20.18 7.84
CA ILE A 51 18.33 19.61 7.76
C ILE A 51 19.36 20.44 8.52
N PHE A 52 19.31 21.77 8.40
CA PHE A 52 20.37 22.68 8.88
C PHE A 52 20.47 22.82 10.41
N PRO A 53 19.37 22.86 11.19
CA PRO A 53 19.48 22.93 12.65
C PRO A 53 19.55 21.58 13.37
N GLN A 54 19.05 20.47 12.80
CA GLN A 54 19.01 19.16 13.48
C GLN A 54 19.41 17.96 12.58
N LEU A 55 20.67 17.94 12.14
CA LEU A 55 21.22 16.87 11.29
C LEU A 55 20.99 15.44 11.85
N VAL A 56 21.13 15.26 13.17
CA VAL A 56 20.92 13.95 13.83
C VAL A 56 19.47 13.48 13.69
N VAL A 57 18.51 14.37 13.94
CA VAL A 57 17.07 14.06 13.82
C VAL A 57 16.68 13.84 12.37
N HIS A 58 17.26 14.61 11.45
CA HIS A 58 17.05 14.45 10.02
C HIS A 58 17.55 13.09 9.52
N ASN A 59 18.78 12.70 9.87
CA ASN A 59 19.35 11.41 9.50
C ASN A 59 18.56 10.24 10.10
N LEU A 60 18.09 10.39 11.34
CA LEU A 60 17.19 9.43 11.96
C LEU A 60 15.87 9.32 11.19
N GLY A 61 15.23 10.45 10.84
CA GLY A 61 14.01 10.48 10.05
C GLY A 61 14.16 9.82 8.68
N THR A 62 15.30 10.05 8.02
CA THR A 62 15.68 9.43 6.73
C THR A 62 15.85 7.92 6.88
N ALA A 63 16.59 7.47 7.89
CA ALA A 63 16.78 6.04 8.16
C ALA A 63 15.45 5.33 8.49
N LEU A 64 14.57 5.96 9.28
CA LEU A 64 13.26 5.41 9.61
C LEU A 64 12.35 5.36 8.38
N THR A 65 12.29 6.42 7.58
CA THR A 65 11.39 6.50 6.42
C THR A 65 11.80 5.52 5.32
N PHE A 66 13.08 5.52 4.94
CA PHE A 66 13.56 4.71 3.82
C PHE A 66 13.94 3.30 4.24
N GLY A 67 14.59 3.12 5.39
CA GLY A 67 15.00 1.81 5.90
C GLY A 67 13.79 0.95 6.25
N LEU A 68 12.89 1.43 7.11
CA LEU A 68 11.69 0.67 7.47
C LEU A 68 10.67 0.62 6.32
N GLY A 69 10.62 1.64 5.47
CA GLY A 69 9.87 1.61 4.22
C GLY A 69 10.31 0.47 3.30
N LEU A 70 11.63 0.25 3.17
CA LEU A 70 12.17 -0.86 2.40
C LEU A 70 11.82 -2.23 3.00
N VAL A 71 11.94 -2.38 4.32
CA VAL A 71 11.53 -3.60 5.02
C VAL A 71 10.04 -3.88 4.78
N PHE A 72 9.20 -2.86 4.83
CA PHE A 72 7.78 -2.97 4.50
C PHE A 72 7.57 -3.42 3.04
N CYS A 73 8.26 -2.82 2.06
CA CYS A 73 8.17 -3.20 0.66
C CYS A 73 8.49 -4.68 0.43
N TRP A 74 9.61 -5.15 0.98
CA TRP A 74 10.01 -6.57 0.89
C TRP A 74 9.02 -7.50 1.57
N THR A 75 8.56 -7.14 2.77
CA THR A 75 7.56 -7.94 3.50
C THR A 75 6.26 -8.07 2.69
N GLN A 76 5.79 -6.97 2.09
CA GLN A 76 4.60 -6.97 1.24
C GLN A 76 4.81 -7.71 -0.08
N ALA A 77 6.00 -7.67 -0.67
CA ALA A 77 6.33 -8.45 -1.86
C ALA A 77 6.29 -9.96 -1.56
N VAL A 78 6.88 -10.41 -0.45
CA VAL A 78 6.84 -11.82 -0.01
C VAL A 78 5.42 -12.26 0.32
N ILE A 79 4.66 -11.45 1.07
CA ILE A 79 3.24 -11.71 1.35
C ILE A 79 2.45 -11.90 0.05
N THR A 80 2.68 -11.01 -0.93
CA THR A 80 1.99 -11.08 -2.22
C THR A 80 2.39 -12.34 -2.99
N LEU A 81 3.67 -12.70 -3.02
CA LEU A 81 4.15 -13.92 -3.67
C LEU A 81 3.59 -15.19 -3.02
N LYS A 82 3.45 -15.23 -1.69
CA LYS A 82 2.89 -16.38 -0.96
C LYS A 82 1.37 -16.48 -1.08
N ALA A 83 0.67 -15.35 -1.17
CA ALA A 83 -0.78 -15.30 -1.29
C ALA A 83 -1.28 -15.53 -2.72
N ASP A 84 -0.40 -15.41 -3.72
CA ASP A 84 -0.79 -15.42 -5.13
C ASP A 84 -0.58 -16.78 -5.79
N GLN A 85 -1.66 -17.55 -5.93
CA GLN A 85 -1.74 -18.67 -6.88
C GLN A 85 -2.34 -18.25 -8.24
N GLY A 86 -2.65 -16.96 -8.50
CA GLY A 86 -3.46 -16.56 -9.68
C GLY A 86 -3.18 -15.22 -10.40
N SER A 87 -2.42 -14.27 -9.84
CA SER A 87 -2.14 -12.93 -10.40
C SER A 87 -0.65 -12.60 -10.37
N ARG A 88 0.13 -13.39 -11.13
CA ARG A 88 1.60 -13.28 -11.23
C ARG A 88 2.08 -11.87 -11.53
N ALA A 89 1.30 -11.09 -12.30
CA ALA A 89 1.64 -9.72 -12.67
C ALA A 89 1.73 -8.79 -11.46
N GLY A 90 0.77 -8.84 -10.52
CA GLY A 90 0.77 -7.97 -9.34
C GLY A 90 1.92 -8.28 -8.39
N ALA A 91 2.25 -9.56 -8.23
CA ALA A 91 3.39 -10.00 -7.44
C ALA A 91 4.73 -9.58 -8.09
N ALA A 92 4.88 -9.78 -9.40
CA ALA A 92 6.07 -9.40 -10.15
C ALA A 92 6.33 -7.89 -10.11
N VAL A 93 5.30 -7.06 -10.27
CA VAL A 93 5.42 -5.59 -10.19
C VAL A 93 5.93 -5.17 -8.81
N ARG A 94 5.35 -5.71 -7.73
CA ARG A 94 5.77 -5.36 -6.35
C ARG A 94 7.18 -5.83 -6.04
N PHE A 95 7.56 -7.00 -6.53
CA PHE A 95 8.91 -7.52 -6.38
C PHE A 95 9.93 -6.66 -7.14
N LEU A 96 9.67 -6.37 -8.42
CA LEU A 96 10.54 -5.53 -9.25
C LEU A 96 10.72 -4.14 -8.64
N LEU A 97 9.62 -3.55 -8.17
CA LEU A 97 9.66 -2.22 -7.58
C LEU A 97 10.42 -2.21 -6.24
N SER A 98 10.30 -3.26 -5.42
CA SER A 98 11.11 -3.43 -4.21
C SER A 98 12.61 -3.58 -4.52
N ALA A 99 12.94 -4.30 -5.59
CA ALA A 99 14.31 -4.42 -6.09
C ALA A 99 14.86 -3.07 -6.57
N CYS A 100 14.08 -2.30 -7.34
CA CYS A 100 14.46 -0.94 -7.78
C CYS A 100 14.68 0.01 -6.60
N ILE A 101 13.82 -0.02 -5.57
CA ILE A 101 14.00 0.77 -4.34
C ILE A 101 15.32 0.40 -3.67
N THR A 102 15.61 -0.90 -3.53
CA THR A 102 16.88 -1.39 -2.95
C THR A 102 18.08 -0.90 -3.76
N LEU A 103 18.00 -1.01 -5.09
CA LEU A 103 19.05 -0.57 -6.02
C LEU A 103 19.27 0.94 -6.01
N CYS A 104 18.26 1.76 -5.71
CA CYS A 104 18.41 3.20 -5.52
C CYS A 104 18.93 3.56 -4.12
N MET A 105 18.68 2.71 -3.12
CA MET A 105 19.07 2.95 -1.74
C MET A 105 20.59 2.77 -1.56
N VAL A 106 21.18 1.72 -2.12
CA VAL A 106 22.64 1.47 -2.06
C VAL A 106 23.49 2.66 -2.55
N PRO A 107 23.30 3.20 -3.78
CA PRO A 107 24.05 4.36 -4.25
C PRO A 107 23.73 5.61 -3.42
N TYR A 108 22.50 5.81 -2.94
CA TYR A 108 22.20 6.95 -2.07
C TYR A 108 23.13 6.99 -0.84
N PHE A 109 23.28 5.89 -0.11
CA PHE A 109 24.18 5.84 1.05
C PHE A 109 25.65 5.98 0.67
N TRP A 110 26.05 5.36 -0.44
CA TRP A 110 27.42 5.48 -0.96
C TRP A 110 27.76 6.92 -1.32
N LEU A 111 26.90 7.61 -2.07
CA LEU A 111 27.09 8.99 -2.48
C LEU A 111 27.00 9.98 -1.31
N MET A 112 26.17 9.70 -0.30
CA MET A 112 26.15 10.46 0.94
C MET A 112 27.48 10.33 1.71
N ALA A 113 28.10 9.15 1.71
CA ALA A 113 29.40 8.93 2.35
C ALA A 113 30.56 9.64 1.61
N LEU A 114 30.41 9.86 0.30
CA LEU A 114 31.35 10.62 -0.54
C LEU A 114 31.09 12.13 -0.54
N GLU A 115 30.17 12.63 0.29
CA GLU A 115 29.72 14.04 0.35
C GLU A 115 29.22 14.60 -0.99
N GLN A 116 28.83 13.74 -1.94
CA GLN A 116 28.30 14.12 -3.25
C GLN A 116 26.80 14.45 -3.16
N HIS A 117 26.45 15.48 -2.38
CA HIS A 117 25.07 15.80 -2.01
C HIS A 117 24.11 15.99 -3.19
N LEU A 118 24.56 16.60 -4.29
CA LEU A 118 23.72 16.82 -5.48
C LEU A 118 23.31 15.50 -6.14
N GLN A 119 24.25 14.57 -6.28
CA GLN A 119 23.98 13.26 -6.89
C GLN A 119 23.18 12.37 -5.91
N ALA A 120 23.49 12.42 -4.62
CA ALA A 120 22.70 11.77 -3.58
C ALA A 120 21.23 12.26 -3.58
N ALA A 121 21.00 13.56 -3.76
CA ALA A 121 19.65 14.11 -3.87
C ALA A 121 18.87 13.50 -5.05
N ARG A 122 19.52 13.31 -6.23
CA ARG A 122 18.89 12.65 -7.38
C ARG A 122 18.46 11.21 -7.04
N CYS A 123 19.33 10.44 -6.39
CA CYS A 123 19.00 9.09 -5.93
C CYS A 123 17.86 9.10 -4.92
N GLN A 124 17.82 10.09 -4.01
CA GLN A 124 16.76 10.25 -3.03
C GLN A 124 15.40 10.54 -3.69
N TRP A 125 15.34 11.40 -4.71
CA TRP A 125 14.10 11.68 -5.45
C TRP A 125 13.62 10.47 -6.26
N ALA A 126 14.55 9.70 -6.84
CA ALA A 126 14.21 8.43 -7.48
C ALA A 126 13.64 7.43 -6.46
N LEU A 127 14.27 7.32 -5.29
CA LEU A 127 13.83 6.46 -4.19
C LEU A 127 12.41 6.82 -3.72
N VAL A 128 12.13 8.11 -3.51
CA VAL A 128 10.79 8.61 -3.16
C VAL A 128 9.77 8.27 -4.25
N SER A 129 10.12 8.49 -5.52
CA SER A 129 9.24 8.17 -6.65
C SER A 129 8.86 6.69 -6.69
N PHE A 130 9.83 5.78 -6.52
CA PHE A 130 9.55 4.35 -6.50
C PHE A 130 8.74 3.90 -5.28
N LEU A 131 8.99 4.48 -4.11
CA LEU A 131 8.17 4.23 -2.91
C LEU A 131 6.73 4.70 -3.09
N LEU A 132 6.51 5.88 -3.69
CA LEU A 132 5.17 6.37 -4.00
C LEU A 132 4.47 5.47 -5.00
N LEU A 133 5.14 5.06 -6.08
CA LEU A 133 4.61 4.09 -7.04
C LEU A 133 4.23 2.77 -6.34
N PHE A 134 5.05 2.31 -5.39
CA PHE A 134 4.78 1.09 -4.63
C PHE A 134 3.51 1.22 -3.80
N ILE A 135 3.36 2.33 -3.09
CA ILE A 135 2.15 2.64 -2.32
C ILE A 135 0.93 2.75 -3.26
N SER A 136 1.08 3.35 -4.44
CA SER A 136 0.03 3.45 -5.46
C SER A 136 -0.46 2.08 -5.94
N THR A 137 0.39 1.04 -5.96
CA THR A 137 -0.07 -0.32 -6.30
C THR A 137 -1.16 -0.81 -5.34
N PHE A 138 -1.13 -0.40 -4.07
CA PHE A 138 -2.19 -0.73 -3.12
C PHE A 138 -3.43 0.10 -3.35
N ALA A 139 -3.29 1.41 -3.59
CA ALA A 139 -4.42 2.30 -3.92
C ALA A 139 -5.25 1.76 -5.11
N LEU A 140 -4.56 1.29 -6.16
CA LEU A 140 -5.20 0.66 -7.32
C LEU A 140 -5.88 -0.67 -6.96
N GLU A 141 -5.26 -1.49 -6.12
CA GLU A 141 -5.83 -2.77 -5.67
C GLU A 141 -7.10 -2.57 -4.82
N PHE A 142 -7.14 -1.55 -3.95
CA PHE A 142 -8.36 -1.16 -3.22
C PHE A 142 -9.46 -0.73 -4.17
N ARG A 143 -9.13 0.10 -5.18
CA ARG A 143 -10.11 0.56 -6.17
C ARG A 143 -10.69 -0.62 -6.94
N HIS A 144 -9.84 -1.53 -7.42
CA HIS A 144 -10.27 -2.70 -8.18
C HIS A 144 -11.10 -3.68 -7.32
N SER A 145 -10.73 -3.88 -6.05
CA SER A 145 -11.49 -4.73 -5.11
C SER A 145 -12.86 -4.15 -4.76
N SER A 146 -12.95 -2.82 -4.61
CA SER A 146 -14.22 -2.13 -4.37
C SER A 146 -15.19 -2.32 -5.55
N PHE A 147 -14.71 -2.18 -6.79
CA PHE A 147 -15.51 -2.44 -7.98
C PHE A 147 -16.05 -3.87 -8.01
N HIS A 148 -15.23 -4.88 -7.71
CA HIS A 148 -15.67 -6.27 -7.72
C HIS A 148 -16.77 -6.56 -6.67
N ILE A 149 -16.71 -5.93 -5.49
CA ILE A 149 -17.75 -6.05 -4.46
C ILE A 149 -19.07 -5.41 -4.93
N VAL A 150 -19.01 -4.21 -5.51
CA VAL A 150 -20.20 -3.50 -6.01
C VAL A 150 -20.84 -4.24 -7.18
N THR A 151 -20.05 -4.80 -8.10
CA THR A 151 -20.57 -5.58 -9.23
C THR A 151 -21.24 -6.89 -8.77
N LEU A 152 -20.67 -7.61 -7.80
CA LEU A 152 -21.31 -8.81 -7.25
C LEU A 152 -22.58 -8.49 -6.46
N ASP A 153 -22.61 -7.40 -5.68
CA ASP A 153 -23.82 -7.00 -4.95
C ASP A 153 -24.93 -6.53 -5.92
N THR A 154 -24.56 -5.85 -7.01
CA THR A 154 -25.51 -5.44 -8.06
C THR A 154 -26.00 -6.64 -8.89
N ALA A 155 -25.15 -7.62 -9.17
CA ALA A 155 -25.49 -8.85 -9.89
C ALA A 155 -26.20 -9.90 -9.01
N ALA A 156 -26.12 -9.80 -7.68
CA ALA A 156 -26.94 -10.58 -6.74
C ALA A 156 -28.36 -10.00 -6.56
N ARG A 157 -28.57 -8.72 -6.90
CA ARG A 157 -29.86 -8.02 -6.84
C ARG A 157 -30.78 -8.00 -8.09
N PRO A 158 -30.56 -8.70 -9.23
CA PRO A 158 -31.53 -8.70 -10.33
C PRO A 158 -32.62 -9.79 -10.27
N PHE A 159 -32.60 -10.74 -9.32
CA PHE A 159 -33.47 -11.93 -9.39
C PHE A 159 -34.48 -12.16 -8.25
N THR A 160 -34.52 -11.33 -7.20
CA THR A 160 -35.48 -11.50 -6.09
C THR A 160 -36.62 -10.48 -6.07
N GLN A 161 -36.83 -9.72 -7.14
CA GLN A 161 -37.93 -8.75 -7.25
C GLN A 161 -38.72 -8.85 -8.56
N SER A 162 -38.94 -10.07 -9.06
CA SER A 162 -39.95 -10.31 -10.12
C SER A 162 -41.03 -11.31 -9.72
N ASP A 163 -40.92 -11.99 -8.57
CA ASP A 163 -41.82 -13.12 -8.25
C ASP A 163 -43.02 -12.77 -7.34
N HIS A 164 -43.34 -11.48 -7.18
CA HIS A 164 -44.46 -11.03 -6.34
C HIS A 164 -45.48 -10.12 -7.02
N ARG A 165 -45.39 -9.89 -8.35
CA ARG A 165 -46.41 -9.10 -9.07
C ARG A 165 -47.37 -9.91 -9.93
N ASP A 166 -47.09 -11.17 -10.23
CA ASP A 166 -47.94 -11.93 -11.16
C ASP A 166 -48.98 -12.84 -10.45
N ALA A 167 -49.03 -12.86 -9.12
CA ALA A 167 -50.00 -13.68 -8.36
C ALA A 167 -51.31 -12.94 -7.99
N SER A 168 -51.50 -11.68 -8.39
CA SER A 168 -52.67 -10.88 -7.98
C SER A 168 -53.71 -10.65 -9.08
N GLU A 169 -53.55 -11.22 -10.28
CA GLU A 169 -54.47 -11.01 -11.41
C GLU A 169 -55.08 -12.33 -11.89
N ALA A 170 -55.93 -12.94 -11.05
CA ALA A 170 -56.86 -13.99 -11.48
C ALA A 170 -58.29 -13.41 -11.49
N PRO A 171 -58.99 -13.37 -12.63
CA PRO A 171 -60.34 -12.83 -12.71
C PRO A 171 -61.35 -13.84 -12.15
N PRO A 172 -62.42 -13.39 -11.46
CA PRO A 172 -63.48 -14.30 -11.04
C PRO A 172 -64.28 -14.77 -12.26
N THR A 173 -64.23 -16.07 -12.52
CA THR A 173 -65.08 -16.78 -13.48
C THR A 173 -66.55 -16.64 -13.12
N ARG A 174 -67.35 -16.10 -14.05
CA ARG A 174 -68.81 -16.28 -14.08
C ARG A 174 -69.14 -17.77 -14.19
N ILE A 175 -70.10 -18.24 -13.40
CA ILE A 175 -71.40 -18.85 -13.78
C ILE A 175 -72.27 -18.86 -12.52
#